data_AF-A0A3D2PVL0-F1
#
_entry.id   AF-A0A3D2PVL0-F1
#
_cell.length_a   1.000
_cell.length_b   1.000
_cell.length_c   1.000
_cell.angle_alpha   90.00
_cell.angle_beta   90.00
_cell.angle_gamma   90.00
#
_symmetry.space_group_name_H-M   'P 1'
#
loop_
_entity.id
_entity.type
_entity.pdbx_description
1 polymer ?
#
loop_
_entity_poly.entity_id
_entity_poly.type
_entity_poly.pdbx_seq_one_letter_code
_entity_poly.pdbx_strand_id
1 'polypeptide(L)'
;MTLIGFIAFFYNKTEKTGRKLILGMLSAFGILMLYWNPAVMAFSLLKYAGSYFYRYSYLNIFILIFTAAVYYSSLEDSKSAALPLKCGVIFAVLLFMFDYVKNSGHTSNLYKTAVMMLVTGALISLGIYVNYLSQREISKKIIMTLLGVTCLADICLNVYTLASKYSGNDGERYLEYAGEQEKQIFEIKEKDPSLYRISQTLTRDESTNDYGITSMYNDALAYNYWSISGYTSSPDGRQLALLQNFGYPVWGDCLNSTNTSILPADSLLGVKYTLASKPVAGLVKCDDFGQYNGKDVYVNPYALPMAFVCHENDRQMDPANPFVYQNSFYSKLLGRDVELYKPVTWEASEVQSTDTGQMMHFTLKLPKGNYGFYGQLPWNSEFQASVNVNNQYNMSYARWLSPSVFDIPVSSETAVITVTSSNNIDFAMDKVCFYSLDLDLLKQVTEELASKTPQSMSMKNGYVSINIQAADEGENLYLSVPQSDGWLITENGNRIEGKLIGDCLYSLPLEKGSNEIKMTYKLPGLRPGILISAAAMFLIMINILTEKRHKVAVLK
;
A
#
# COMPACT_ATOMS: atom_id res chain seq x y z
N MET A 1 6.49 20.28 -30.08
CA MET A 1 5.58 21.41 -30.37
C MET A 1 5.29 22.26 -29.12
N THR A 2 4.80 21.67 -28.03
CA THR A 2 4.41 22.39 -26.79
C THR A 2 5.48 23.34 -26.24
N LEU A 3 6.72 22.88 -26.04
CA LEU A 3 7.80 23.72 -25.52
C LEU A 3 8.13 24.91 -26.42
N ILE A 4 8.04 24.72 -27.75
CA ILE A 4 8.27 25.80 -28.72
C ILE A 4 7.18 26.87 -28.58
N GLY A 5 5.91 26.46 -28.54
CA GLY A 5 4.78 27.38 -28.33
C GLY A 5 4.84 28.10 -26.98
N PHE A 6 5.23 27.38 -25.92
CA PHE A 6 5.43 27.95 -24.59
C PHE A 6 6.49 29.06 -24.59
N ILE A 7 7.68 28.80 -25.13
CA ILE A 7 8.74 29.81 -25.22
C ILE A 7 8.30 30.97 -26.12
N ALA A 8 7.72 30.66 -27.28
CA ALA A 8 7.27 31.66 -28.25
C ALA A 8 6.20 32.60 -27.70
N PHE A 9 5.32 32.13 -26.81
CA PHE A 9 4.33 32.96 -26.11
C PHE A 9 4.96 34.19 -25.43
N PHE A 10 6.07 34.00 -24.71
CA PHE A 10 6.71 35.09 -23.98
C PHE A 10 7.39 36.11 -24.91
N TYR A 11 7.85 35.67 -26.09
CA TYR A 11 8.44 36.53 -27.11
C TYR A 11 7.41 37.12 -28.09
N ASN A 12 6.16 36.66 -28.07
CA ASN A 12 5.13 37.14 -28.99
C ASN A 12 4.75 38.59 -28.69
N LYS A 13 4.97 39.52 -29.62
CA LYS A 13 4.72 40.95 -29.39
C LYS A 13 3.24 41.33 -29.31
N THR A 14 2.35 40.49 -29.84
CA THR A 14 0.90 40.77 -29.85
C THR A 14 0.23 40.48 -28.51
N GLU A 15 0.86 39.65 -27.67
CA GLU A 15 0.30 39.25 -26.39
C GLU A 15 0.48 40.30 -25.30
N LYS A 16 -0.59 40.53 -24.52
CA LYS A 16 -0.60 41.52 -23.44
C LYS A 16 0.40 41.14 -22.35
N THR A 17 1.20 42.11 -21.91
CA THR A 17 2.21 41.94 -20.86
C THR A 17 1.64 41.34 -19.57
N GLY A 18 0.42 41.72 -19.17
CA GLY A 18 -0.25 41.16 -18.00
C GLY A 18 -0.48 39.65 -18.09
N ARG A 19 -0.87 39.12 -19.26
CA ARG A 19 -1.05 37.67 -19.47
C ARG A 19 0.29 36.93 -19.40
N LYS A 20 1.33 37.51 -19.99
CA LYS A 20 2.70 36.98 -19.90
C LYS A 20 3.18 36.93 -18.46
N LEU A 21 2.96 37.99 -17.70
CA LEU A 21 3.33 38.02 -16.28
C LEU A 21 2.61 36.94 -15.48
N ILE A 22 1.29 36.78 -15.67
CA ILE A 22 0.49 35.77 -14.97
C ILE A 22 0.99 34.35 -15.29
N LEU A 23 1.12 33.99 -16.58
CA LEU A 23 1.54 32.65 -16.98
C LEU A 23 3.03 32.38 -16.68
N GLY A 24 3.85 33.43 -16.68
CA GLY A 24 5.25 33.37 -16.23
C GLY A 24 5.37 33.10 -14.74
N MET A 25 4.62 33.83 -13.90
CA MET A 25 4.55 33.58 -12.46
C MET A 25 4.00 32.18 -12.16
N LEU A 26 2.97 31.75 -12.88
CA LEU A 26 2.41 30.41 -12.72
C LEU A 26 3.43 29.31 -13.07
N SER A 27 4.22 29.52 -14.12
CA SER A 27 5.29 28.60 -14.53
C SER A 27 6.47 28.60 -13.55
N ALA A 28 6.86 29.76 -13.04
CA ALA A 28 7.88 29.88 -12.00
C ALA A 28 7.44 29.19 -10.70
N PHE A 29 6.18 29.40 -10.29
CA PHE A 29 5.58 28.68 -9.17
C PHE A 29 5.54 27.17 -9.42
N GLY A 30 5.23 26.77 -10.65
CA GLY A 30 5.33 25.38 -11.12
C GLY A 30 6.68 24.74 -10.85
N ILE A 31 7.77 25.44 -11.18
CA ILE A 31 9.15 25.00 -10.91
C ILE A 31 9.42 24.94 -9.39
N LEU A 32 8.96 25.93 -8.63
CA LEU A 32 9.09 25.91 -7.16
C LEU A 32 8.40 24.70 -6.54
N MET A 33 7.21 24.32 -7.02
CA MET A 33 6.50 23.10 -6.57
C MET A 33 7.28 21.80 -6.82
N LEU A 34 8.27 21.81 -7.72
CA LEU A 34 9.09 20.65 -8.04
C LEU A 34 10.41 20.63 -7.28
N TYR A 35 11.04 21.80 -7.06
CA TYR A 35 12.42 21.89 -6.58
C TYR A 35 12.60 22.66 -5.27
N TRP A 36 11.61 23.42 -4.81
CA TRP A 36 11.70 24.19 -3.57
C TRP A 36 10.95 23.48 -2.44
N ASN A 37 11.69 22.95 -1.47
CA ASN A 37 11.17 22.12 -0.38
C ASN A 37 9.90 22.67 0.30
N PRO A 38 9.78 23.97 0.64
CA PRO A 38 8.53 24.50 1.21
C PRO A 38 7.30 24.31 0.31
N ALA A 39 7.44 24.54 -0.99
CA ALA A 39 6.34 24.35 -1.94
C ALA A 39 6.06 22.87 -2.18
N VAL A 40 7.10 22.02 -2.28
CA VAL A 40 6.94 20.56 -2.38
C VAL A 40 6.14 20.03 -1.18
N MET A 41 6.54 20.43 0.04
CA MET A 41 5.88 20.03 1.28
C MET A 41 4.43 20.52 1.35
N ALA A 42 4.16 21.77 0.98
CA ALA A 42 2.79 22.32 0.95
C ALA A 42 1.88 21.50 0.02
N PHE A 43 2.35 21.18 -1.19
CA PHE A 43 1.57 20.38 -2.14
C PHE A 43 1.51 18.90 -1.79
N SER A 44 2.46 18.41 -0.99
CA SER A 44 2.44 17.11 -0.31
C SER A 44 1.66 17.10 0.99
N LEU A 45 0.71 18.03 1.17
CA LEU A 45 -0.16 18.10 2.35
C LEU A 45 0.62 18.13 3.66
N LEU A 46 1.74 18.87 3.65
CA LEU A 46 2.67 19.01 4.77
C LEU A 46 3.35 17.70 5.20
N LYS A 47 3.37 16.69 4.32
CA LYS A 47 4.12 15.44 4.51
C LYS A 47 5.43 15.45 3.74
N TYR A 48 6.44 14.81 4.32
CA TYR A 48 7.70 14.53 3.62
C TYR A 48 7.46 13.50 2.52
N ALA A 49 7.81 13.84 1.27
CA ALA A 49 7.72 12.93 0.14
C ALA A 49 9.04 12.19 -0.05
N GLY A 50 9.13 10.96 0.48
CA GLY A 50 10.32 10.10 0.35
C GLY A 50 10.45 9.33 -0.97
N SER A 51 9.45 9.40 -1.84
CA SER A 51 9.41 8.69 -3.14
C SER A 51 8.60 9.48 -4.17
N TYR A 52 8.60 9.04 -5.44
CA TYR A 52 7.84 9.69 -6.53
C TYR A 52 8.00 11.21 -6.57
N PHE A 53 9.25 11.66 -6.68
CA PHE A 53 9.57 13.07 -6.87
C PHE A 53 8.81 13.61 -8.08
N TYR A 54 8.37 14.88 -7.99
CA TYR A 54 7.66 15.56 -9.08
C TYR A 54 6.26 14.98 -9.41
N ARG A 55 5.59 14.34 -8.45
CA ARG A 55 4.21 13.82 -8.59
C ARG A 55 3.15 14.85 -9.03
N TYR A 56 3.42 16.15 -8.85
CA TYR A 56 2.58 17.26 -9.33
C TYR A 56 3.00 17.79 -10.71
N SER A 57 3.88 17.09 -11.43
CA SER A 57 4.34 17.47 -12.78
C SER A 57 3.20 17.60 -13.78
N TYR A 58 2.07 16.92 -13.58
CA TYR A 58 0.89 17.06 -14.43
C TYR A 58 0.34 18.51 -14.45
N LEU A 59 0.43 19.26 -13.35
CA LEU A 59 0.05 20.68 -13.30
C LEU A 59 1.00 21.52 -14.16
N ASN A 60 2.29 21.25 -14.06
CA ASN A 60 3.31 21.91 -14.90
C ASN A 60 3.09 21.60 -16.38
N ILE A 61 2.82 20.35 -16.73
CA ILE A 61 2.50 19.93 -18.10
C ILE A 61 1.26 20.67 -18.62
N PHE A 62 0.20 20.77 -17.80
CA PHE A 62 -1.00 21.54 -18.16
C PHE A 62 -0.67 23.01 -18.43
N ILE A 63 0.11 23.68 -17.58
CA ILE A 63 0.52 25.07 -17.76
C ILE A 63 1.28 25.26 -19.08
N LEU A 64 2.21 24.35 -19.40
CA LEU A 64 2.98 24.38 -20.65
C LEU A 64 2.08 24.22 -21.87
N ILE A 65 1.18 23.23 -21.86
CA ILE A 65 0.23 22.96 -22.96
C ILE A 65 -0.72 24.14 -23.14
N PHE A 66 -1.31 24.64 -22.05
CA PHE A 66 -2.26 25.75 -22.09
C PHE A 66 -1.60 27.02 -22.65
N THR A 67 -0.42 27.37 -22.16
CA THR A 67 0.32 28.55 -22.63
C THR A 67 0.71 28.43 -24.11
N ALA A 68 1.14 27.24 -24.53
CA ALA A 68 1.43 26.97 -25.94
C ALA A 68 0.17 27.09 -26.81
N ALA A 69 -0.97 26.57 -26.35
CA ALA A 69 -2.24 26.67 -27.05
C ALA A 69 -2.71 28.11 -27.21
N VAL A 70 -2.53 28.96 -26.18
CA VAL A 70 -2.80 30.40 -26.26
C VAL A 70 -1.95 31.03 -27.36
N TYR A 71 -0.64 30.74 -27.40
CA TYR A 71 0.23 31.22 -28.47
C TYR A 71 -0.25 30.78 -29.86
N TYR A 72 -0.51 29.48 -30.05
CA TYR A 72 -0.94 28.95 -31.34
C TYR A 72 -2.31 29.50 -31.79
N SER A 73 -3.20 29.81 -30.85
CA SER A 73 -4.50 30.42 -31.13
C SER A 73 -4.38 31.92 -31.51
N SER A 74 -3.30 32.58 -31.09
CA SER A 74 -2.99 33.98 -31.42
C SER A 74 -2.17 34.15 -32.70
N LEU A 75 -1.91 33.07 -33.44
CA LEU A 75 -1.02 33.10 -34.61
C LEU A 75 -1.53 33.98 -35.76
N GLU A 76 -2.84 34.19 -35.89
CA GLU A 76 -3.41 35.06 -36.92
C GLU A 76 -2.90 36.51 -36.78
N ASP A 77 -2.54 36.94 -35.57
CA ASP A 77 -2.04 38.28 -35.28
C ASP A 77 -0.50 38.39 -35.39
N SER A 78 0.22 37.27 -35.39
CA SER A 78 1.68 37.24 -35.27
C SER A 78 2.40 37.01 -36.61
N LYS A 79 2.99 38.08 -37.16
CA LYS A 79 3.73 38.04 -38.45
C LYS A 79 5.13 37.40 -38.37
N SER A 80 5.58 36.91 -37.22
CA SER A 80 6.96 36.46 -37.04
C SER A 80 7.15 34.98 -37.36
N ALA A 81 7.18 34.64 -38.64
CA ALA A 81 7.38 33.26 -39.09
C ALA A 81 8.66 32.62 -38.53
N ALA A 82 9.74 33.38 -38.29
CA ALA A 82 11.00 32.85 -37.76
C ALA A 82 11.00 32.57 -36.24
N LEU A 83 9.99 33.02 -35.49
CA LEU A 83 9.98 32.95 -34.03
C LEU A 83 10.02 31.50 -33.49
N PRO A 84 9.21 30.55 -33.99
CA PRO A 84 9.27 29.16 -33.54
C PRO A 84 10.65 28.50 -33.71
N LEU A 85 11.30 28.70 -34.86
CA LEU A 85 12.65 28.19 -35.09
C LEU A 85 13.66 28.82 -34.12
N LYS A 86 13.60 30.13 -33.89
CA LYS A 86 14.46 30.79 -32.88
C LYS A 86 14.25 30.19 -31.49
N CYS A 87 13.01 29.89 -31.10
CA CYS A 87 12.71 29.23 -29.83
C CYS A 87 13.29 27.81 -29.77
N GLY A 88 13.22 27.05 -30.86
CA GLY A 88 13.87 25.74 -30.99
C GLY A 88 15.40 25.82 -30.82
N VAL A 89 16.04 26.81 -31.44
CA VAL A 89 17.49 27.07 -31.29
C VAL A 89 17.84 27.45 -29.85
N ILE A 90 17.11 28.39 -29.26
CA ILE A 90 17.31 28.82 -27.86
C ILE A 90 17.21 27.61 -26.92
N PHE A 91 16.18 26.78 -27.09
CA PHE A 91 16.02 25.59 -26.28
C PHE A 91 17.17 24.60 -26.46
N ALA A 92 17.60 24.34 -27.69
CA ALA A 92 18.74 23.45 -27.95
C ALA A 92 20.03 23.97 -27.28
N VAL A 93 20.32 25.27 -27.40
CA VAL A 93 21.48 25.90 -26.74
C VAL A 93 21.41 25.76 -25.23
N LEU A 94 20.25 26.05 -24.62
CA LEU A 94 20.05 25.89 -23.18
C LEU A 94 20.22 24.42 -22.75
N LEU A 95 19.71 23.48 -23.55
CA LEU A 95 19.85 22.05 -23.28
C LEU A 95 21.33 21.62 -23.25
N PHE A 96 22.12 22.01 -24.25
CA PHE A 96 23.58 21.75 -24.27
C PHE A 96 24.32 22.46 -23.13
N MET A 97 23.93 23.70 -22.81
CA MET A 97 24.52 24.46 -21.71
C MET A 97 24.27 23.78 -20.36
N PHE A 98 23.05 23.29 -20.11
CA PHE A 98 22.74 22.58 -18.88
C PHE A 98 23.47 21.24 -18.78
N ASP A 99 23.60 20.51 -19.88
CA ASP A 99 24.38 19.25 -19.91
C ASP A 99 25.88 19.51 -19.73
N TYR A 100 26.42 20.61 -20.24
CA TYR A 100 27.80 21.01 -20.00
C TYR A 100 28.06 21.30 -18.52
N VAL A 101 27.14 22.02 -17.86
CA VAL A 101 27.24 22.33 -16.42
C VAL A 101 27.05 21.07 -15.58
N LYS A 102 26.15 20.18 -15.99
CA LYS A 102 25.82 18.94 -15.29
C LYS A 102 25.60 17.81 -16.29
N ASN A 103 26.68 17.07 -16.55
CA ASN A 103 26.69 15.98 -17.54
C ASN A 103 25.60 14.95 -17.23
N SER A 104 24.67 14.76 -18.17
CA SER A 104 23.56 13.82 -18.05
C SER A 104 23.95 12.36 -18.29
N GLY A 105 25.13 12.11 -18.87
CA GLY A 105 25.57 10.77 -19.29
C GLY A 105 24.77 10.20 -20.47
N HIS A 106 23.92 11.00 -21.12
CA HIS A 106 22.96 10.54 -22.14
C HIS A 106 23.06 11.34 -23.45
N THR A 107 24.27 11.50 -23.95
CA THR A 107 24.60 12.38 -25.09
C THR A 107 23.75 12.07 -26.34
N SER A 108 23.47 10.80 -26.64
CA SER A 108 22.61 10.42 -27.77
C SER A 108 21.18 11.00 -27.67
N ASN A 109 20.58 10.93 -26.49
CA ASN A 109 19.22 11.44 -26.26
C ASN A 109 19.18 12.96 -26.32
N LEU A 110 20.27 13.61 -25.89
CA LEU A 110 20.43 15.05 -25.96
C LEU A 110 20.45 15.54 -27.42
N TYR A 111 21.27 14.91 -28.28
CA TYR A 111 21.29 15.25 -29.71
C TYR A 111 19.94 15.00 -30.38
N LYS A 112 19.28 13.87 -30.12
CA LYS A 112 17.94 13.56 -30.65
C LYS A 112 16.93 14.65 -30.26
N THR A 113 16.92 15.07 -29.00
CA THR A 113 16.02 16.11 -28.49
C THR A 113 16.29 17.46 -29.15
N ALA A 114 17.55 17.86 -29.27
CA ALA A 114 17.94 19.11 -29.92
C ALA A 114 17.51 19.12 -31.40
N VAL A 115 17.79 18.04 -32.14
CA VAL A 115 17.38 17.90 -33.54
C VAL A 115 15.87 17.97 -33.69
N MET A 116 15.10 17.26 -32.85
CA MET A 116 13.64 17.29 -32.91
C MET A 116 13.07 18.69 -32.62
N MET A 117 13.67 19.44 -31.70
CA MET A 117 13.29 20.83 -31.43
C MET A 117 13.57 21.76 -32.61
N LEU A 118 14.72 21.59 -33.29
CA LEU A 118 15.06 22.37 -34.48
C LEU A 118 14.14 22.04 -35.67
N VAL A 119 13.91 20.76 -35.95
CA VAL A 119 13.03 20.29 -37.03
C VAL A 119 11.60 20.75 -36.79
N THR A 120 11.08 20.56 -35.57
CA THR A 120 9.72 21.01 -35.22
C THR A 120 9.60 22.52 -35.32
N GLY A 121 10.58 23.27 -34.82
CA GLY A 121 10.62 24.73 -34.93
C GLY A 121 10.64 25.20 -36.38
N ALA A 122 11.45 24.57 -37.24
CA ALA A 122 11.54 24.86 -38.67
C ALA A 122 10.20 24.57 -39.39
N LEU A 123 9.56 23.43 -39.11
CA LEU A 123 8.28 23.08 -39.72
C LEU A 123 7.15 24.03 -39.30
N ILE A 124 7.08 24.42 -38.03
CA ILE A 124 6.09 25.41 -37.56
C ILE A 124 6.38 26.77 -38.21
N SER A 125 7.64 27.20 -38.24
CA SER A 125 8.06 28.44 -38.90
C SER A 125 7.70 28.47 -40.39
N LEU A 126 7.94 27.36 -41.09
CA LEU A 126 7.58 27.19 -42.50
C LEU A 126 6.05 27.18 -42.70
N GLY A 127 5.31 26.55 -41.78
CA GLY A 127 3.85 26.54 -41.79
C GLY A 127 3.27 27.94 -41.67
N ILE A 128 3.78 28.75 -40.73
CA ILE A 128 3.39 30.17 -40.60
C ILE A 128 3.76 30.97 -41.86
N TYR A 129 4.97 30.77 -42.39
CA TYR A 129 5.43 31.42 -43.63
C TYR A 129 4.50 31.10 -44.81
N VAL A 130 4.18 29.82 -45.04
CA VAL A 130 3.31 29.41 -46.15
C VAL A 130 1.88 29.90 -45.95
N ASN A 131 1.38 29.90 -44.71
CA ASN A 131 0.04 30.38 -44.41
C ASN A 131 -0.12 31.88 -44.70
N TYR A 132 0.89 32.69 -44.35
CA TYR A 132 0.79 34.15 -44.45
C TYR A 132 1.34 34.73 -45.77
N LEU A 133 2.44 34.19 -46.31
CA LEU A 133 3.17 34.79 -47.44
C LEU A 133 2.96 34.07 -48.77
N SER A 134 2.86 32.74 -48.78
CA SER A 134 2.74 31.97 -50.03
C SER A 134 1.29 31.64 -50.41
N GLN A 135 0.41 31.46 -49.41
CA GLN A 135 -1.01 31.09 -49.55
C GLN A 135 -1.31 29.84 -50.41
N ARG A 136 -0.31 29.01 -50.74
CA ARG A 136 -0.50 27.78 -51.52
C ARG A 136 -1.10 26.66 -50.67
N GLU A 137 -2.35 26.31 -50.92
CA GLU A 137 -3.09 25.28 -50.17
C GLU A 137 -2.39 23.90 -50.14
N ILE A 138 -1.77 23.48 -51.25
CA ILE A 138 -1.06 22.19 -51.28
C ILE A 138 0.16 22.19 -50.36
N SER A 139 0.90 23.29 -50.28
CA SER A 139 2.06 23.44 -49.41
C SER A 139 1.64 23.45 -47.94
N LYS A 140 0.50 24.08 -47.60
CA LYS A 140 -0.07 24.03 -46.25
C LYS A 140 -0.38 22.60 -45.82
N LYS A 141 -1.06 21.84 -46.68
CA LYS A 141 -1.39 20.42 -46.42
C LYS A 141 -0.13 19.58 -46.20
N ILE A 142 0.87 19.74 -47.07
CA ILE A 142 2.14 19.00 -46.94
C ILE A 142 2.83 19.33 -45.60
N ILE A 143 2.94 20.60 -45.24
CA ILE A 143 3.61 21.01 -43.99
C ILE A 143 2.85 20.52 -42.76
N MET A 144 1.51 20.62 -42.77
CA MET A 144 0.68 20.10 -41.68
C MET A 144 0.82 18.58 -41.52
N THR A 145 0.87 17.83 -42.63
CA THR A 145 1.14 16.40 -42.61
C THR A 145 2.53 16.10 -42.05
N LEU A 146 3.57 16.81 -42.52
CA LEU A 146 4.94 16.63 -42.01
C LEU A 146 5.02 16.94 -40.51
N LEU A 147 4.38 18.02 -40.05
CA LEU A 147 4.33 18.37 -38.63
C LEU A 147 3.62 17.28 -37.81
N GLY A 148 2.51 16.74 -38.32
CA GLY A 148 1.80 15.61 -37.71
C GLY A 148 2.69 14.37 -37.58
N VAL A 149 3.37 13.99 -38.67
CA VAL A 149 4.33 12.87 -38.69
C VAL A 149 5.48 13.10 -37.72
N THR A 150 6.06 14.31 -37.67
CA THR A 150 7.13 14.64 -36.72
C THR A 150 6.65 14.55 -35.27
N CYS A 151 5.44 15.03 -34.95
CA CYS A 151 4.89 14.92 -33.60
C CYS A 151 4.63 13.46 -33.21
N LEU A 152 4.09 12.64 -34.13
CA LEU A 152 3.92 11.21 -33.90
C LEU A 152 5.27 10.52 -33.69
N ALA A 153 6.27 10.83 -34.51
CA ALA A 153 7.63 10.29 -34.37
C ALA A 153 8.25 10.69 -33.01
N ASP A 154 8.07 11.94 -32.57
CA ASP A 154 8.53 12.43 -31.26
C ASP A 154 7.92 11.62 -30.12
N ILE A 155 6.60 11.45 -30.13
CA ILE A 155 5.88 10.67 -29.12
C ILE A 155 6.32 9.21 -29.15
N CYS A 156 6.40 8.58 -30.33
CA CYS A 156 6.81 7.18 -30.45
C CYS A 156 8.26 6.96 -30.00
N LEU A 157 9.20 7.84 -30.37
CA LEU A 157 10.59 7.77 -29.93
C LEU A 157 10.71 7.96 -28.41
N ASN A 158 9.93 8.89 -27.85
CA ASN A 158 9.89 9.14 -26.42
C ASN A 158 9.36 7.91 -25.67
N VAL A 159 8.21 7.37 -26.09
CA VAL A 159 7.62 6.15 -25.52
C VAL A 159 8.56 4.96 -25.66
N TYR A 160 9.17 4.74 -26.82
CA TYR A 160 10.14 3.66 -27.00
C TYR A 160 11.35 3.80 -26.07
N THR A 161 11.89 5.01 -25.95
CA THR A 161 13.06 5.29 -25.09
C THR A 161 12.72 5.10 -23.61
N LEU A 162 11.53 5.56 -23.19
CA LEU A 162 11.06 5.37 -21.82
C LEU A 162 10.73 3.91 -21.55
N ALA A 163 9.96 3.26 -22.41
CA ALA A 163 9.58 1.86 -22.29
C ALA A 163 10.83 0.98 -22.21
N SER A 164 11.80 1.09 -23.11
CA SER A 164 13.04 0.28 -23.04
C SER A 164 13.89 0.53 -21.79
N LYS A 165 13.74 1.69 -21.13
CA LYS A 165 14.45 2.01 -19.88
C LYS A 165 13.68 1.58 -18.63
N TYR A 166 12.35 1.58 -18.68
CA TYR A 166 11.46 1.32 -17.54
C TYR A 166 10.71 -0.02 -17.62
N SER A 167 10.73 -0.72 -18.76
CA SER A 167 10.20 -2.06 -18.89
C SER A 167 11.10 -2.99 -18.09
N GLY A 168 10.66 -3.37 -16.90
CA GLY A 168 11.24 -4.49 -16.18
C GLY A 168 10.94 -5.80 -16.92
N ASN A 169 11.80 -6.80 -16.77
CA ASN A 169 11.59 -8.16 -17.29
C ASN A 169 10.50 -8.95 -16.53
N ASP A 170 9.76 -8.30 -15.64
CA ASP A 170 8.81 -8.95 -14.72
C ASP A 170 7.38 -9.07 -15.25
N GLY A 171 7.10 -8.61 -16.47
CA GLY A 171 5.74 -8.65 -17.04
C GLY A 171 5.18 -10.06 -17.15
N GLU A 172 5.94 -11.00 -17.69
CA GLU A 172 5.54 -12.40 -17.81
C GLU A 172 5.43 -13.09 -16.44
N ARG A 173 6.44 -12.87 -15.57
CA ARG A 173 6.45 -13.37 -14.18
C ARG A 173 5.23 -12.89 -13.39
N TYR A 174 4.80 -11.64 -13.58
CA TYR A 174 3.60 -11.10 -12.95
C TYR A 174 2.33 -11.79 -13.47
N LEU A 175 2.22 -12.00 -14.78
CA LEU A 175 1.05 -12.66 -15.38
C LEU A 175 0.92 -14.11 -14.90
N GLU A 176 2.02 -14.84 -14.82
CA GLU A 176 2.06 -16.20 -14.28
C GLU A 176 1.67 -16.21 -12.81
N TYR A 177 2.29 -15.34 -12.00
CA TYR A 177 1.95 -15.21 -10.58
C TYR A 177 0.46 -14.91 -10.36
N ALA A 178 -0.08 -13.93 -11.10
CA ALA A 178 -1.47 -13.53 -10.99
C ALA A 178 -2.42 -14.66 -11.37
N GLY A 179 -2.14 -15.38 -12.47
CA GLY A 179 -2.94 -16.52 -12.89
C GLY A 179 -2.95 -17.65 -11.87
N GLU A 180 -1.79 -17.99 -11.31
CA GLU A 180 -1.67 -19.01 -10.26
C GLU A 180 -2.36 -18.58 -8.95
N GLN A 181 -2.24 -17.30 -8.57
CA GLN A 181 -2.87 -16.77 -7.37
C GLN A 181 -4.39 -16.74 -7.50
N GLU A 182 -4.93 -16.33 -8.65
CA GLU A 182 -6.36 -16.38 -8.94
C GLU A 182 -6.90 -17.81 -8.84
N LYS A 183 -6.18 -18.78 -9.42
CA LYS A 183 -6.58 -20.20 -9.40
C LYS A 183 -6.59 -20.76 -7.98
N GLN A 184 -5.54 -20.53 -7.19
CA GLN A 184 -5.45 -20.99 -5.80
C GLN A 184 -6.60 -20.45 -4.95
N ILE A 185 -6.88 -19.14 -5.05
CA ILE A 185 -7.95 -18.51 -4.27
C ILE A 185 -9.33 -18.98 -4.74
N PHE A 186 -9.52 -19.20 -6.04
CA PHE A 186 -10.75 -19.74 -6.59
C PHE A 186 -11.02 -21.15 -6.05
N GLU A 187 -10.04 -22.06 -6.08
CA GLU A 187 -10.19 -23.43 -5.58
C GLU A 187 -10.59 -23.46 -4.10
N ILE A 188 -9.98 -22.61 -3.26
CA ILE A 188 -10.32 -22.53 -1.83
C ILE A 188 -11.78 -22.08 -1.64
N LYS A 189 -12.20 -21.01 -2.32
CA LYS A 189 -13.58 -20.48 -2.22
C LYS A 189 -14.64 -21.40 -2.79
N GLU A 190 -14.32 -22.16 -3.83
CA GLU A 190 -15.24 -23.14 -4.41
C GLU A 190 -15.51 -24.27 -3.42
N LYS A 191 -14.48 -24.74 -2.72
CA LYS A 191 -14.60 -25.82 -1.74
C LYS A 191 -15.14 -25.36 -0.39
N ASP A 192 -14.83 -24.13 0.02
CA ASP A 192 -15.27 -23.57 1.30
C ASP A 192 -16.03 -22.24 1.09
N PRO A 193 -17.37 -22.25 1.14
CA PRO A 193 -18.18 -21.03 1.02
C PRO A 193 -18.37 -20.30 2.37
N SER A 194 -17.73 -20.75 3.46
CA SER A 194 -17.89 -20.16 4.80
C SER A 194 -17.16 -18.80 4.93
N LEU A 195 -17.30 -18.15 6.09
CA LEU A 195 -16.64 -16.89 6.38
C LEU A 195 -15.29 -17.17 7.05
N TYR A 196 -14.20 -16.80 6.39
CA TYR A 196 -12.84 -16.96 6.89
C TYR A 196 -11.89 -15.90 6.30
N ARG A 197 -10.73 -15.77 6.92
CA ARG A 197 -9.58 -15.06 6.36
C ARG A 197 -8.53 -16.04 5.82
N ILE A 198 -7.71 -15.54 4.90
CA ILE A 198 -6.54 -16.20 4.35
C ILE A 198 -5.31 -15.33 4.65
N SER A 199 -4.26 -15.93 5.20
CA SER A 199 -2.94 -15.33 5.34
C SER A 199 -1.95 -15.98 4.38
N GLN A 200 -0.81 -15.36 4.16
CA GLN A 200 0.24 -15.93 3.34
C GLN A 200 1.63 -15.58 3.86
N THR A 201 2.57 -16.51 3.72
CA THR A 201 3.98 -16.32 4.12
C THR A 201 4.87 -15.98 2.94
N LEU A 202 4.33 -15.99 1.72
CA LEU A 202 5.07 -15.65 0.51
C LEU A 202 4.23 -14.76 -0.43
N THR A 203 4.80 -13.65 -0.87
CA THR A 203 4.20 -12.68 -1.80
C THR A 203 4.94 -12.62 -3.15
N ARG A 204 4.36 -11.94 -4.15
CA ARG A 204 4.84 -11.88 -5.53
C ARG A 204 6.35 -11.63 -5.74
N ASP A 205 7.00 -10.90 -4.84
CA ASP A 205 8.38 -10.44 -5.04
C ASP A 205 9.38 -10.96 -4.00
N GLU A 206 8.95 -11.78 -3.02
CA GLU A 206 9.89 -12.39 -2.06
C GLU A 206 10.82 -13.44 -2.70
N SER A 207 10.63 -13.74 -3.99
CA SER A 207 11.53 -14.57 -4.79
C SER A 207 12.82 -13.86 -5.23
N THR A 208 13.03 -12.56 -4.91
CA THR A 208 14.14 -11.75 -5.48
C THR A 208 15.26 -11.34 -4.52
N ASN A 209 15.51 -12.10 -3.44
CA ASN A 209 16.74 -12.17 -2.61
C ASN A 209 16.65 -11.70 -1.15
N ASP A 210 15.57 -11.06 -0.72
CA ASP A 210 15.45 -10.55 0.65
C ASP A 210 14.67 -11.52 1.56
N TYR A 211 15.34 -12.62 1.93
CA TYR A 211 14.92 -13.68 2.87
C TYR A 211 13.73 -13.32 3.80
N GLY A 212 12.49 -13.45 3.32
CA GLY A 212 11.28 -13.25 4.14
C GLY A 212 10.98 -11.81 4.56
N ILE A 213 11.24 -10.80 3.72
CA ILE A 213 10.68 -9.44 3.88
C ILE A 213 9.99 -8.96 2.59
N THR A 214 8.89 -8.24 2.74
CA THR A 214 8.10 -7.72 1.61
C THR A 214 7.29 -6.50 1.98
N SER A 215 6.92 -5.71 0.97
CA SER A 215 5.91 -4.64 1.06
C SER A 215 4.63 -4.96 0.29
N MET A 216 4.55 -6.16 -0.31
CA MET A 216 3.49 -6.55 -1.25
C MET A 216 2.31 -7.22 -0.52
N TYR A 217 1.63 -6.48 0.36
CA TYR A 217 0.54 -7.01 1.20
C TYR A 217 -0.88 -6.83 0.62
N ASN A 218 -1.01 -6.50 -0.67
CA ASN A 218 -2.30 -6.16 -1.30
C ASN A 218 -2.92 -7.26 -2.17
N ASP A 219 -2.44 -8.50 -2.06
CA ASP A 219 -3.00 -9.63 -2.82
C ASP A 219 -4.46 -9.89 -2.44
N ALA A 220 -4.84 -9.70 -1.18
CA ALA A 220 -6.23 -9.80 -0.73
C ALA A 220 -7.16 -8.87 -1.50
N LEU A 221 -6.71 -7.63 -1.75
CA LEU A 221 -7.42 -6.64 -2.55
C LEU A 221 -7.45 -7.03 -4.04
N ALA A 222 -6.34 -7.54 -4.57
CA ALA A 222 -6.22 -7.91 -5.98
C ALA A 222 -7.07 -9.14 -6.35
N TYR A 223 -7.10 -10.16 -5.48
CA TYR A 223 -7.72 -11.46 -5.74
C TYR A 223 -9.00 -11.70 -4.90
N ASN A 224 -9.53 -10.62 -4.31
CA ASN A 224 -10.84 -10.54 -3.67
C ASN A 224 -11.06 -11.55 -2.52
N TYR A 225 -10.08 -11.78 -1.66
CA TYR A 225 -10.24 -12.61 -0.45
C TYR A 225 -10.00 -11.78 0.82
N TRP A 226 -10.46 -12.26 1.97
CA TRP A 226 -10.27 -11.54 3.23
C TRP A 226 -8.95 -11.93 3.86
N SER A 227 -8.20 -10.94 4.35
CA SER A 227 -6.90 -11.15 4.98
C SER A 227 -6.72 -10.23 6.18
N ILE A 228 -5.70 -10.53 6.97
CA ILE A 228 -5.15 -9.61 7.99
C ILE A 228 -4.02 -8.74 7.41
N SER A 229 -3.56 -9.05 6.19
CA SER A 229 -2.54 -8.31 5.47
C SER A 229 -3.15 -7.15 4.67
N GLY A 230 -2.44 -6.02 4.61
CA GLY A 230 -2.80 -4.89 3.76
C GLY A 230 -1.73 -3.81 3.73
N TYR A 231 -1.65 -3.09 2.60
CA TYR A 231 -0.90 -1.85 2.46
C TYR A 231 -1.84 -0.73 1.98
N THR A 232 -1.89 0.36 2.72
CA THR A 232 -2.56 1.59 2.29
C THR A 232 -1.83 2.81 2.85
N SER A 233 -1.78 3.91 2.12
CA SER A 233 -1.13 5.15 2.59
C SER A 233 -1.94 5.92 3.64
N SER A 234 -3.10 5.39 4.05
CA SER A 234 -3.97 5.97 5.07
C SER A 234 -4.74 4.87 5.82
N PRO A 235 -4.06 3.97 6.55
CA PRO A 235 -4.73 2.92 7.32
C PRO A 235 -5.41 3.49 8.55
N ASP A 236 -6.29 2.70 9.17
CA ASP A 236 -6.76 3.00 10.53
C ASP A 236 -5.67 2.59 11.54
N GLY A 237 -5.20 3.53 12.36
CA GLY A 237 -4.14 3.29 13.34
C GLY A 237 -4.50 2.22 14.38
N ARG A 238 -5.79 1.99 14.66
CA ARG A 238 -6.24 0.92 15.57
C ARG A 238 -5.98 -0.46 15.00
N GLN A 239 -6.16 -0.64 13.69
CA GLN A 239 -5.86 -1.90 13.01
C GLN A 239 -4.36 -2.18 13.03
N LEU A 240 -3.56 -1.16 12.71
CA LEU A 240 -2.10 -1.25 12.78
C LEU A 240 -1.62 -1.63 14.18
N ALA A 241 -2.14 -0.95 15.21
CA ALA A 241 -1.77 -1.16 16.60
C ALA A 241 -2.21 -2.55 17.12
N LEU A 242 -3.42 -3.01 16.78
CA LEU A 242 -3.89 -4.34 17.16
C LEU A 242 -2.94 -5.43 16.63
N LEU A 243 -2.62 -5.38 15.33
CA LEU A 243 -1.71 -6.35 14.71
C LEU A 243 -0.29 -6.24 15.29
N GLN A 244 0.18 -5.04 15.59
CA GLN A 244 1.46 -4.84 16.28
C GLN A 244 1.50 -5.51 17.65
N ASN A 245 0.43 -5.36 18.44
CA ASN A 245 0.32 -5.97 19.75
C ASN A 245 0.24 -7.50 19.66
N PHE A 246 -0.26 -8.05 18.55
CA PHE A 246 -0.18 -9.49 18.27
C PHE A 246 1.20 -9.96 17.78
N GLY A 247 2.13 -9.06 17.46
CA GLY A 247 3.49 -9.36 17.03
C GLY A 247 3.78 -9.10 15.54
N TYR A 248 2.83 -8.53 14.80
CA TYR A 248 3.02 -8.12 13.40
C TYR A 248 3.48 -6.65 13.35
N PRO A 249 4.79 -6.35 13.17
CA PRO A 249 5.31 -4.99 13.34
C PRO A 249 4.77 -4.02 12.29
N VAL A 250 4.53 -2.77 12.70
CA VAL A 250 4.12 -1.67 11.80
C VAL A 250 5.32 -1.09 11.08
N TRP A 251 5.17 -0.81 9.79
CA TRP A 251 6.16 -0.13 8.97
C TRP A 251 5.56 1.05 8.21
N GLY A 252 6.24 2.20 8.29
CA GLY A 252 5.88 3.43 7.56
C GLY A 252 4.47 3.97 7.83
N ASP A 253 3.86 3.58 8.95
CA ASP A 253 2.47 3.89 9.31
C ASP A 253 1.46 3.54 8.21
N CYS A 254 1.76 2.51 7.40
CA CYS A 254 0.97 2.13 6.21
C CYS A 254 0.71 0.63 6.08
N LEU A 255 1.43 -0.21 6.82
CA LEU A 255 1.30 -1.67 6.78
C LEU A 255 1.79 -2.33 8.08
N ASN A 256 1.40 -3.59 8.29
CA ASN A 256 2.05 -4.52 9.21
C ASN A 256 2.78 -5.61 8.41
N SER A 257 3.95 -6.07 8.87
CA SER A 257 4.58 -7.27 8.31
C SER A 257 3.90 -8.52 8.83
N THR A 258 3.10 -9.19 7.98
CA THR A 258 2.27 -10.36 8.32
C THR A 258 2.68 -11.62 7.55
N ASN A 259 3.94 -11.73 7.14
CA ASN A 259 4.45 -12.87 6.36
C ASN A 259 4.93 -14.04 7.25
N THR A 260 4.67 -13.97 8.56
CA THR A 260 4.82 -15.08 9.52
C THR A 260 3.44 -15.43 10.06
N SER A 261 3.16 -16.69 10.38
CA SER A 261 1.91 -17.09 11.04
C SER A 261 2.09 -17.10 12.55
N ILE A 262 1.39 -16.21 13.25
CA ILE A 262 1.31 -16.17 14.73
C ILE A 262 0.01 -16.86 15.12
N LEU A 263 0.11 -18.15 15.44
CA LEU A 263 -1.02 -19.07 15.39
C LEU A 263 -2.23 -18.66 16.25
N PRO A 264 -2.09 -18.21 17.52
CA PRO A 264 -3.25 -17.78 18.32
C PRO A 264 -3.86 -16.47 17.82
N ALA A 265 -3.06 -15.53 17.31
CA ALA A 265 -3.56 -14.31 16.68
C ALA A 265 -4.33 -14.61 15.38
N ASP A 266 -3.75 -15.44 14.51
CA ASP A 266 -4.38 -15.91 13.28
C ASP A 266 -5.71 -16.62 13.57
N SER A 267 -5.71 -17.50 14.57
CA SER A 267 -6.90 -18.23 15.02
C SER A 267 -8.02 -17.29 15.50
N LEU A 268 -7.68 -16.32 16.34
CA LEU A 268 -8.60 -15.31 16.88
C LEU A 268 -9.18 -14.38 15.80
N LEU A 269 -8.38 -14.09 14.78
CA LEU A 269 -8.78 -13.30 13.62
C LEU A 269 -9.43 -14.15 12.53
N GLY A 270 -9.79 -15.41 12.81
CA GLY A 270 -10.50 -16.27 11.85
C GLY A 270 -9.71 -16.58 10.58
N VAL A 271 -8.38 -16.57 10.65
CA VAL A 271 -7.50 -17.06 9.59
C VAL A 271 -7.58 -18.59 9.58
N LYS A 272 -8.36 -19.12 8.63
CA LYS A 272 -8.58 -20.57 8.47
C LYS A 272 -7.55 -21.19 7.54
N TYR A 273 -7.12 -20.46 6.51
CA TYR A 273 -6.16 -20.93 5.52
C TYR A 273 -4.90 -20.06 5.52
N THR A 274 -3.75 -20.71 5.48
CA THR A 274 -2.44 -20.06 5.34
C THR A 274 -1.75 -20.59 4.10
N LEU A 275 -1.43 -19.72 3.15
CA LEU A 275 -0.68 -20.04 1.94
C LEU A 275 0.82 -19.93 2.26
N ALA A 276 1.50 -21.06 2.41
CA ALA A 276 2.88 -21.07 2.88
C ALA A 276 3.81 -21.89 1.99
N SER A 277 5.04 -21.41 1.85
CA SER A 277 6.11 -22.10 1.09
C SER A 277 6.85 -23.16 1.90
N LYS A 278 6.68 -23.17 3.22
CA LYS A 278 7.23 -24.16 4.16
C LYS A 278 6.16 -24.62 5.13
N PRO A 279 6.31 -25.81 5.74
CA PRO A 279 5.46 -26.23 6.85
C PRO A 279 5.46 -25.21 7.98
N VAL A 280 4.27 -24.94 8.53
CA VAL A 280 4.06 -24.04 9.66
C VAL A 280 3.60 -24.88 10.85
N ALA A 281 4.30 -24.77 11.98
CA ALA A 281 3.99 -25.54 13.18
C ALA A 281 2.54 -25.33 13.64
N GLY A 282 1.84 -26.42 13.95
CA GLY A 282 0.44 -26.40 14.38
C GLY A 282 -0.59 -26.31 13.24
N LEU A 283 -0.18 -25.98 12.01
CA LEU A 283 -1.07 -26.03 10.84
C LEU A 283 -0.98 -27.39 10.14
N VAL A 284 -2.08 -27.77 9.48
CA VAL A 284 -2.18 -29.06 8.76
C VAL A 284 -2.18 -28.79 7.26
N LYS A 285 -1.23 -29.36 6.52
CA LYS A 285 -1.23 -29.26 5.05
C LYS A 285 -2.49 -29.92 4.50
N CYS A 286 -3.16 -29.25 3.55
CA CYS A 286 -4.36 -29.75 2.91
C CYS A 286 -4.04 -30.16 1.47
N ASP A 287 -3.92 -31.47 1.25
CA ASP A 287 -3.57 -32.05 -0.06
C ASP A 287 -4.71 -31.97 -1.09
N ASP A 288 -5.89 -31.50 -0.67
CA ASP A 288 -7.04 -31.26 -1.54
C ASP A 288 -6.85 -30.06 -2.48
N PHE A 289 -5.85 -29.20 -2.22
CA PHE A 289 -5.55 -28.01 -3.01
C PHE A 289 -4.22 -28.16 -3.74
N GLY A 290 -4.12 -27.57 -4.93
CA GLY A 290 -2.86 -27.51 -5.67
C GLY A 290 -1.81 -26.63 -4.98
N GLN A 291 -0.54 -26.86 -5.31
CA GLN A 291 0.53 -25.93 -5.02
C GLN A 291 0.58 -24.86 -6.12
N TYR A 292 0.58 -23.60 -5.72
CA TYR A 292 0.60 -22.44 -6.62
C TYR A 292 1.55 -21.39 -6.06
N ASN A 293 2.31 -20.71 -6.91
CA ASN A 293 3.31 -19.71 -6.54
C ASN A 293 4.32 -20.23 -5.49
N GLY A 294 4.64 -21.53 -5.53
CA GLY A 294 5.48 -22.19 -4.53
C GLY A 294 4.85 -22.24 -3.12
N LYS A 295 3.53 -22.09 -2.99
CA LYS A 295 2.77 -22.12 -1.74
C LYS A 295 1.82 -23.31 -1.72
N ASP A 296 1.91 -24.09 -0.66
CA ASP A 296 0.88 -25.06 -0.29
C ASP A 296 -0.20 -24.37 0.56
N VAL A 297 -1.39 -24.97 0.59
CA VAL A 297 -2.50 -24.54 1.45
C VAL A 297 -2.44 -25.30 2.77
N TYR A 298 -2.30 -24.58 3.88
CA TYR A 298 -2.38 -25.12 5.22
C TYR A 298 -3.68 -24.69 5.89
N VAL A 299 -4.31 -25.59 6.62
CA VAL A 299 -5.52 -25.35 7.41
C VAL A 299 -5.13 -25.14 8.86
N ASN A 300 -5.68 -24.09 9.46
CA ASN A 300 -5.58 -23.81 10.88
C ASN A 300 -6.70 -24.55 11.63
N PRO A 301 -6.38 -25.62 12.40
CA PRO A 301 -7.38 -26.37 13.13
C PRO A 301 -7.95 -25.60 14.34
N TYR A 302 -7.35 -24.47 14.71
CA TYR A 302 -7.73 -23.63 15.85
C TYR A 302 -8.53 -22.39 15.43
N ALA A 303 -8.82 -22.22 14.13
CA ALA A 303 -9.46 -21.01 13.61
C ALA A 303 -10.85 -20.78 14.24
N LEU A 304 -11.02 -19.63 14.89
CA LEU A 304 -12.30 -19.20 15.45
C LEU A 304 -13.20 -18.62 14.36
N PRO A 305 -14.53 -18.76 14.49
CA PRO A 305 -15.46 -18.09 13.60
C PRO A 305 -15.36 -16.57 13.75
N MET A 306 -15.82 -15.85 12.72
CA MET A 306 -15.81 -14.38 12.68
C MET A 306 -16.62 -13.72 13.81
N ALA A 307 -17.52 -14.46 14.45
CA ALA A 307 -18.24 -14.04 15.64
C ALA A 307 -18.54 -15.24 16.55
N PHE A 308 -18.44 -15.04 17.86
CA PHE A 308 -18.79 -16.02 18.90
C PHE A 308 -19.17 -15.31 20.20
N VAL A 309 -19.87 -16.02 21.07
CA VAL A 309 -20.29 -15.52 22.37
C VAL A 309 -19.18 -15.75 23.39
N CYS A 310 -18.88 -14.74 24.20
CA CYS A 310 -17.82 -14.75 25.20
C CYS A 310 -18.30 -14.18 26.54
N HIS A 311 -17.58 -14.53 27.61
CA HIS A 311 -17.79 -14.00 28.95
C HIS A 311 -16.57 -13.18 29.35
N GLU A 312 -16.64 -11.86 29.15
CA GLU A 312 -15.48 -11.01 29.36
C GLU A 312 -15.24 -10.65 30.82
N ASN A 313 -13.96 -10.54 31.20
CA ASN A 313 -13.53 -9.92 32.45
C ASN A 313 -12.84 -8.56 32.21
N ASP A 314 -12.49 -7.86 33.30
CA ASP A 314 -11.83 -6.55 33.27
C ASP A 314 -10.31 -6.63 33.10
N ARG A 315 -9.76 -7.76 32.61
CA ARG A 315 -8.32 -7.96 32.48
C ARG A 315 -7.71 -6.91 31.56
N GLN A 316 -6.64 -6.28 32.04
CA GLN A 316 -5.83 -5.36 31.24
C GLN A 316 -4.89 -6.15 30.33
N MET A 317 -4.69 -5.65 29.12
CA MET A 317 -3.79 -6.24 28.13
C MET A 317 -2.55 -5.38 28.01
N ASP A 318 -1.38 -5.94 28.31
CA ASP A 318 -0.09 -5.25 28.18
C ASP A 318 0.46 -5.44 26.76
N PRO A 319 0.58 -4.37 25.94
CA PRO A 319 1.08 -4.47 24.57
C PRO A 319 2.61 -4.59 24.48
N ALA A 320 3.35 -4.54 25.59
CA ALA A 320 4.81 -4.55 25.58
C ALA A 320 5.41 -5.88 25.08
N ASN A 321 4.71 -7.00 25.28
CA ASN A 321 5.13 -8.32 24.83
C ASN A 321 3.97 -9.02 24.11
N PRO A 322 4.13 -9.39 22.82
CA PRO A 322 3.03 -9.94 22.02
C PRO A 322 2.53 -11.31 22.50
N PHE A 323 3.38 -12.09 23.17
CA PHE A 323 3.00 -13.38 23.74
C PHE A 323 2.13 -13.21 24.99
N VAL A 324 2.51 -12.28 25.87
CA VAL A 324 1.75 -11.93 27.08
C VAL A 324 0.44 -11.20 26.72
N TYR A 325 0.47 -10.35 25.68
CA TYR A 325 -0.70 -9.71 25.13
C TYR A 325 -1.73 -10.75 24.67
N GLN A 326 -1.29 -11.76 23.90
CA GLN A 326 -2.17 -12.86 23.46
C GLN A 326 -2.73 -13.68 24.63
N ASN A 327 -1.91 -14.04 25.63
CA ASN A 327 -2.41 -14.70 26.85
C ASN A 327 -3.51 -13.87 27.51
N SER A 328 -3.31 -12.55 27.63
CA SER A 328 -4.26 -11.66 28.26
C SER A 328 -5.53 -11.45 27.42
N PHE A 329 -5.41 -11.45 26.09
CA PHE A 329 -6.55 -11.36 25.18
C PHE A 329 -7.46 -12.59 25.29
N TYR A 330 -6.90 -13.79 25.25
CA TYR A 330 -7.66 -15.03 25.43
C TYR A 330 -8.22 -15.14 26.86
N SER A 331 -7.43 -14.77 27.88
CA SER A 331 -7.91 -14.73 29.26
C SER A 331 -9.09 -13.77 29.44
N LYS A 332 -9.07 -12.65 28.72
CA LYS A 332 -10.16 -11.69 28.73
C LYS A 332 -11.43 -12.27 28.14
N LEU A 333 -11.35 -12.88 26.96
CA LEU A 333 -12.51 -13.50 26.28
C LEU A 333 -13.13 -14.66 27.06
N LEU A 334 -12.31 -15.45 27.75
CA LEU A 334 -12.75 -16.61 28.52
C LEU A 334 -13.23 -16.25 29.93
N GLY A 335 -12.99 -15.03 30.41
CA GLY A 335 -13.33 -14.60 31.76
C GLY A 335 -12.46 -15.23 32.86
N ARG A 336 -11.41 -15.98 32.49
CA ARG A 336 -10.50 -16.68 33.40
C ARG A 336 -9.06 -16.62 32.90
N ASP A 337 -8.10 -16.78 33.80
CA ASP A 337 -6.69 -16.76 33.43
C ASP A 337 -6.31 -17.98 32.58
N VAL A 338 -5.67 -17.70 31.44
CA VAL A 338 -5.14 -18.68 30.49
C VAL A 338 -3.75 -18.23 30.04
N GLU A 339 -2.83 -19.18 30.07
CA GLU A 339 -1.44 -18.98 29.67
C GLU A 339 -1.11 -19.91 28.50
N LEU A 340 -1.43 -19.47 27.28
CA LEU A 340 -1.15 -20.18 26.03
C LEU A 340 0.36 -20.22 25.75
N TYR A 341 1.01 -19.08 25.95
CA TYR A 341 2.44 -18.90 25.79
C TYR A 341 3.14 -18.94 27.13
N LYS A 342 4.16 -19.79 27.26
CA LYS A 342 5.04 -19.89 28.43
C LYS A 342 6.48 -19.56 28.03
N PRO A 343 7.24 -18.84 28.87
CA PRO A 343 8.62 -18.47 28.54
C PRO A 343 9.51 -19.71 28.44
N VAL A 344 10.41 -19.70 27.46
CA VAL A 344 11.42 -20.75 27.24
C VAL A 344 12.74 -20.29 27.81
N THR A 345 13.45 -21.18 28.53
CA THR A 345 14.79 -20.88 29.03
C THR A 345 15.79 -20.81 27.88
N TRP A 346 16.59 -19.75 27.85
CA TRP A 346 17.60 -19.53 26.81
C TRP A 346 18.88 -18.94 27.40
N GLU A 347 19.98 -19.15 26.69
CA GLU A 347 21.30 -18.58 26.99
C GLU A 347 21.83 -17.92 25.71
N ALA A 348 22.45 -16.76 25.84
CA ALA A 348 23.10 -16.04 24.75
C ALA A 348 24.62 -16.22 24.83
N SER A 349 25.27 -16.42 23.69
CA SER A 349 26.72 -16.29 23.61
C SER A 349 27.15 -14.82 23.68
N GLU A 350 28.40 -14.58 24.03
CA GLU A 350 29.02 -13.29 23.74
C GLU A 350 29.04 -13.03 22.22
N VAL A 351 29.03 -11.76 21.85
CA VAL A 351 29.17 -11.34 20.45
C VAL A 351 30.59 -11.64 19.98
N GLN A 352 30.71 -12.39 18.90
CA GLN A 352 31.97 -12.78 18.29
C GLN A 352 32.22 -11.96 17.03
N SER A 353 33.42 -11.41 16.88
CA SER A 353 33.86 -10.79 15.64
C SER A 353 34.23 -11.87 14.61
N THR A 354 33.76 -11.71 13.39
CA THR A 354 34.09 -12.58 12.24
C THR A 354 34.73 -11.75 11.14
N ASP A 355 35.33 -12.39 10.13
CA ASP A 355 35.92 -11.70 8.98
C ASP A 355 34.90 -10.83 8.21
N THR A 356 33.61 -11.13 8.35
CA THR A 356 32.51 -10.49 7.62
C THR A 356 31.58 -9.65 8.51
N GLY A 357 31.86 -9.53 9.82
CA GLY A 357 31.09 -8.71 10.75
C GLY A 357 31.03 -9.28 12.17
N GLN A 358 29.82 -9.43 12.72
CA GLN A 358 29.56 -9.95 14.05
C GLN A 358 28.60 -11.15 14.00
N MET A 359 28.77 -12.05 14.97
CA MET A 359 27.94 -13.24 15.15
C MET A 359 27.54 -13.39 16.62
N MET A 360 26.32 -13.87 16.86
CA MET A 360 25.81 -14.20 18.19
C MET A 360 24.88 -15.41 18.11
N HIS A 361 24.91 -16.27 19.12
CA HIS A 361 24.03 -17.43 19.21
C HIS A 361 23.09 -17.33 20.42
N PHE A 362 21.84 -17.74 20.23
CA PHE A 362 20.91 -18.05 21.31
C PHE A 362 20.70 -19.57 21.34
N THR A 363 20.90 -20.18 22.51
CA THR A 363 20.64 -21.61 22.73
C THR A 363 19.43 -21.75 23.63
N LEU A 364 18.39 -22.43 23.15
CA LEU A 364 17.11 -22.59 23.84
C LEU A 364 16.99 -24.02 24.37
N LYS A 365 16.43 -24.18 25.58
CA LYS A 365 16.08 -25.48 26.17
C LYS A 365 14.57 -25.68 26.06
N LEU A 366 14.14 -26.57 25.17
CA LEU A 366 12.75 -26.69 24.77
C LEU A 366 12.00 -27.70 25.65
N PRO A 367 10.84 -27.35 26.22
CA PRO A 367 10.00 -28.31 26.93
C PRO A 367 9.47 -29.41 26.01
N LYS A 368 9.31 -30.62 26.57
CA LYS A 368 8.65 -31.76 25.92
C LYS A 368 7.15 -31.58 25.93
N GLY A 369 6.50 -31.82 24.80
CA GLY A 369 5.05 -31.81 24.66
C GLY A 369 4.63 -31.39 23.26
N ASN A 370 3.33 -31.17 23.09
CA ASN A 370 2.77 -30.65 21.86
C ASN A 370 2.84 -29.12 21.86
N TYR A 371 4.01 -28.58 21.53
CA TYR A 371 4.28 -27.13 21.58
C TYR A 371 4.70 -26.57 20.22
N GLY A 372 4.20 -25.37 19.90
CA GLY A 372 4.83 -24.48 18.92
C GLY A 372 5.88 -23.60 19.61
N PHE A 373 6.89 -23.10 18.88
CA PHE A 373 7.93 -22.25 19.46
C PHE A 373 8.11 -20.99 18.64
N TYR A 374 8.30 -19.87 19.33
CA TYR A 374 8.43 -18.55 18.72
C TYR A 374 9.50 -17.73 19.42
N GLY A 375 10.17 -16.87 18.65
CA GLY A 375 11.14 -15.90 19.14
C GLY A 375 10.79 -14.48 18.74
N GLN A 376 11.21 -13.52 19.57
CA GLN A 376 11.22 -12.10 19.25
C GLN A 376 12.54 -11.50 19.77
N LEU A 377 13.27 -10.84 18.87
CA LEU A 377 14.54 -10.17 19.18
C LEU A 377 14.39 -8.66 18.93
N PRO A 378 13.92 -7.84 19.89
CA PRO A 378 13.83 -6.39 19.68
C PRO A 378 15.21 -5.74 19.55
N TRP A 379 15.33 -4.65 18.79
CA TRP A 379 16.59 -3.93 18.55
C TRP A 379 16.49 -2.44 18.86
N ASN A 380 17.62 -1.81 19.20
CA ASN A 380 17.70 -0.37 19.47
C ASN A 380 17.92 0.44 18.20
N SER A 381 18.65 -0.12 17.22
CA SER A 381 18.90 0.49 15.91
C SER A 381 18.91 -0.56 14.79
N GLU A 382 18.67 -0.16 13.55
CA GLU A 382 18.76 -1.10 12.42
C GLU A 382 20.22 -1.47 12.16
N PHE A 383 20.52 -2.77 12.15
CA PHE A 383 21.87 -3.28 11.89
C PHE A 383 21.91 -4.38 10.83
N GLN A 384 20.89 -4.51 9.99
CA GLN A 384 20.93 -5.37 8.79
C GLN A 384 21.33 -6.82 9.12
N ALA A 385 20.68 -7.41 10.12
CA ALA A 385 20.97 -8.78 10.56
C ALA A 385 20.39 -9.84 9.62
N SER A 386 20.98 -11.03 9.64
CA SER A 386 20.39 -12.27 9.15
C SER A 386 20.22 -13.20 10.35
N VAL A 387 19.01 -13.73 10.52
CA VAL A 387 18.70 -14.71 11.56
C VAL A 387 18.55 -16.08 10.89
N ASN A 388 19.43 -16.99 11.25
CA ASN A 388 19.33 -18.39 10.92
C ASN A 388 18.67 -19.15 12.08
N VAL A 389 17.57 -19.84 11.80
CA VAL A 389 16.82 -20.58 12.81
C VAL A 389 17.09 -22.07 12.61
N ASN A 390 17.83 -22.67 13.56
CA ASN A 390 18.13 -24.10 13.64
C ASN A 390 18.72 -24.70 12.34
N ASN A 391 19.48 -23.90 11.56
CA ASN A 391 19.99 -24.25 10.23
C ASN A 391 18.90 -24.66 9.21
N GLN A 392 17.64 -24.34 9.45
CA GLN A 392 16.53 -24.71 8.57
C GLN A 392 16.17 -23.60 7.59
N TYR A 393 16.18 -22.35 8.04
CA TYR A 393 15.93 -21.20 7.18
C TYR A 393 16.65 -19.95 7.67
N ASN A 394 16.82 -19.00 6.76
CA ASN A 394 17.35 -17.66 7.04
C ASN A 394 16.25 -16.62 6.84
N MET A 395 16.30 -15.55 7.62
CA MET A 395 15.45 -14.38 7.42
C MET A 395 16.22 -13.07 7.63
N SER A 396 15.87 -12.07 6.83
CA SER A 396 16.33 -10.70 7.01
C SER A 396 15.69 -10.08 8.25
N TYR A 397 16.53 -9.56 9.15
CA TYR A 397 16.10 -9.10 10.46
C TYR A 397 16.76 -7.75 10.85
N ALA A 398 16.18 -7.03 11.82
CA ALA A 398 16.65 -5.72 12.27
C ALA A 398 16.90 -4.70 11.14
N ARG A 399 15.94 -4.61 10.21
CA ARG A 399 15.91 -3.67 9.08
C ARG A 399 14.46 -3.39 8.64
N TRP A 400 14.29 -2.42 7.74
CA TRP A 400 13.01 -2.12 7.10
C TRP A 400 12.26 -3.40 6.65
N LEU A 401 10.98 -3.51 7.02
CA LEU A 401 10.06 -4.62 6.73
C LEU A 401 10.33 -5.94 7.47
N SER A 402 11.36 -6.02 8.31
CA SER A 402 11.61 -7.22 9.11
C SER A 402 10.39 -7.63 9.94
N PRO A 403 10.09 -8.94 10.03
CA PRO A 403 9.14 -9.44 11.03
C PRO A 403 9.68 -9.18 12.44
N SER A 404 8.79 -9.18 13.44
CA SER A 404 9.21 -9.06 14.84
C SER A 404 9.13 -10.39 15.58
N VAL A 405 8.18 -11.25 15.20
CA VAL A 405 8.03 -12.61 15.71
C VAL A 405 8.38 -13.58 14.59
N PHE A 406 9.08 -14.67 14.92
CA PHE A 406 9.42 -15.74 13.99
C PHE A 406 9.17 -17.12 14.60
N ASP A 407 8.84 -18.10 13.75
CA ASP A 407 8.66 -19.49 14.14
C ASP A 407 10.01 -20.18 14.41
N ILE A 408 10.04 -21.10 15.37
CA ILE A 408 11.23 -21.91 15.66
C ILE A 408 10.86 -23.37 15.37
N PRO A 409 11.17 -23.89 14.16
CA PRO A 409 10.93 -25.28 13.84
C PRO A 409 11.94 -26.17 14.56
N VAL A 410 11.42 -27.18 15.26
CA VAL A 410 12.20 -28.01 16.18
C VAL A 410 12.00 -29.49 15.86
N SER A 411 13.10 -30.24 15.95
CA SER A 411 13.13 -31.71 15.87
C SER A 411 13.83 -32.34 17.07
N SER A 412 14.28 -31.52 18.02
CA SER A 412 15.04 -31.91 19.20
C SER A 412 14.66 -31.03 20.40
N GLU A 413 15.20 -31.35 21.58
CA GLU A 413 14.96 -30.61 22.83
C GLU A 413 15.80 -29.32 22.95
N THR A 414 16.61 -29.00 21.95
CA THR A 414 17.47 -27.80 21.92
C THR A 414 17.36 -27.12 20.58
N ALA A 415 17.11 -25.81 20.56
CA ALA A 415 17.19 -24.99 19.36
C ALA A 415 18.35 -24.00 19.44
N VAL A 416 18.98 -23.73 18.29
CA VAL A 416 20.02 -22.71 18.17
C VAL A 416 19.57 -21.66 17.16
N ILE A 417 19.56 -20.40 17.57
CA ILE A 417 19.32 -19.25 16.71
C ILE A 417 20.66 -18.55 16.50
N THR A 418 21.10 -18.45 15.26
CA THR A 418 22.34 -17.78 14.90
C THR A 418 22.02 -16.45 14.24
N VAL A 419 22.52 -15.37 14.83
CA VAL A 419 22.41 -14.02 14.26
C VAL A 419 23.77 -13.64 13.68
N THR A 420 23.76 -13.16 12.44
CA THR A 420 24.93 -12.56 11.80
C THR A 420 24.61 -11.17 11.30
N SER A 421 25.57 -10.26 11.34
CA SER A 421 25.44 -8.92 10.78
C SER A 421 26.80 -8.40 10.32
N SER A 422 26.83 -7.61 9.25
CA SER A 422 28.02 -6.84 8.85
C SER A 422 28.26 -5.60 9.72
N ASN A 423 27.26 -5.22 10.53
CA ASN A 423 27.29 -4.08 11.44
C ASN A 423 27.35 -4.58 12.90
N ASN A 424 27.48 -3.64 13.84
CA ASN A 424 27.40 -3.98 15.26
C ASN A 424 25.99 -4.48 15.62
N ILE A 425 25.90 -5.65 16.25
CA ILE A 425 24.66 -6.20 16.79
C ILE A 425 24.19 -5.30 17.94
N ASP A 426 22.96 -4.81 17.84
CA ASP A 426 22.38 -3.83 18.77
C ASP A 426 20.95 -4.23 19.18
N PHE A 427 20.83 -5.43 19.75
CA PHE A 427 19.57 -5.89 20.33
C PHE A 427 19.26 -5.21 21.67
N ALA A 428 17.98 -4.96 21.94
CA ALA A 428 17.47 -4.65 23.27
C ALA A 428 17.40 -5.95 24.08
N MET A 429 18.55 -6.37 24.62
CA MET A 429 18.74 -7.68 25.25
C MET A 429 17.79 -7.97 26.42
N ASP A 430 17.33 -6.94 27.13
CA ASP A 430 16.33 -7.03 28.20
C ASP A 430 14.92 -7.38 27.72
N LYS A 431 14.65 -7.21 26.41
CA LYS A 431 13.36 -7.49 25.77
C LYS A 431 13.37 -8.71 24.85
N VAL A 432 14.54 -9.32 24.65
CA VAL A 432 14.67 -10.58 23.91
C VAL A 432 13.86 -11.66 24.63
N CYS A 433 13.00 -12.35 23.89
CA CYS A 433 12.19 -13.41 24.48
C CYS A 433 11.89 -14.55 23.52
N PHE A 434 11.70 -15.72 24.10
CA PHE A 434 11.36 -16.95 23.43
C PHE A 434 10.24 -17.63 24.22
N TYR A 435 9.23 -18.12 23.52
CA TYR A 435 8.02 -18.68 24.13
C TYR A 435 7.61 -19.99 23.46
N SER A 436 7.07 -20.90 24.27
CA SER A 436 6.39 -22.11 23.84
C SER A 436 4.88 -21.89 23.85
N LEU A 437 4.22 -22.18 22.75
CA LEU A 437 2.77 -22.19 22.60
C LEU A 437 2.22 -23.59 22.89
N ASP A 438 1.40 -23.72 23.93
CA ASP A 438 0.70 -24.96 24.27
C ASP A 438 -0.44 -25.23 23.27
N LEU A 439 -0.21 -26.16 22.34
CA LEU A 439 -1.16 -26.44 21.25
C LEU A 439 -2.40 -27.21 21.75
N ASP A 440 -2.24 -28.03 22.79
CA ASP A 440 -3.37 -28.76 23.39
C ASP A 440 -4.28 -27.77 24.15
N LEU A 441 -3.70 -26.83 24.90
CA LEU A 441 -4.46 -25.77 25.54
C LEU A 441 -5.10 -24.82 24.51
N LEU A 442 -4.39 -24.46 23.43
CA LEU A 442 -4.95 -23.66 22.34
C LEU A 442 -6.18 -24.35 21.73
N LYS A 443 -6.08 -25.66 21.47
CA LYS A 443 -7.22 -26.47 21.02
C LYS A 443 -8.39 -26.36 21.98
N GLN A 444 -8.15 -26.63 23.26
CA GLN A 444 -9.19 -26.62 24.29
C GLN A 444 -9.90 -25.26 24.35
N VAL A 445 -9.16 -24.15 24.39
CA VAL A 445 -9.79 -22.83 24.52
C VAL A 445 -10.48 -22.37 23.25
N THR A 446 -9.98 -22.75 22.07
CA THR A 446 -10.63 -22.39 20.80
C THR A 446 -11.90 -23.21 20.59
N GLU A 447 -11.92 -24.48 20.99
CA GLU A 447 -13.14 -25.30 21.04
C GLU A 447 -14.16 -24.75 22.06
N GLU A 448 -13.71 -24.26 23.22
CA GLU A 448 -14.57 -23.60 24.22
C GLU A 448 -15.21 -22.33 23.66
N LEU A 449 -14.42 -21.43 23.06
CA LEU A 449 -14.93 -20.20 22.44
C LEU A 449 -15.83 -20.48 21.22
N ALA A 450 -15.53 -21.52 20.44
CA ALA A 450 -16.34 -21.94 19.30
C ALA A 450 -17.61 -22.70 19.69
N SER A 451 -17.81 -23.05 20.97
CA SER A 451 -18.97 -23.83 21.42
C SER A 451 -20.29 -23.06 21.31
N LYS A 452 -20.24 -21.72 21.40
CA LYS A 452 -21.41 -20.84 21.35
C LYS A 452 -21.27 -19.80 20.25
N THR A 453 -21.72 -20.19 19.05
CA THR A 453 -21.67 -19.36 17.83
C THR A 453 -23.06 -18.90 17.41
N PRO A 454 -23.17 -17.81 16.62
CA PRO A 454 -24.46 -17.37 16.10
C PRO A 454 -25.15 -18.42 15.23
N GLN A 455 -26.47 -18.57 15.38
CA GLN A 455 -27.27 -19.49 14.56
C GLN A 455 -27.28 -19.08 13.08
N SER A 456 -27.19 -17.77 12.82
CA SER A 456 -27.01 -17.27 11.46
C SER A 456 -26.16 -16.00 11.45
N MET A 457 -25.33 -15.90 10.42
CA MET A 457 -24.42 -14.80 10.22
C MET A 457 -24.28 -14.50 8.73
N SER A 458 -24.37 -13.21 8.37
CA SER A 458 -24.09 -12.75 7.03
C SER A 458 -23.18 -11.53 7.10
N MET A 459 -22.10 -11.56 6.33
CA MET A 459 -21.15 -10.47 6.21
C MET A 459 -20.97 -10.14 4.74
N LYS A 460 -21.22 -8.88 4.39
CA LYS A 460 -21.10 -8.34 3.03
C LYS A 460 -20.50 -6.94 3.11
N ASN A 461 -20.10 -6.39 1.97
CA ASN A 461 -19.57 -5.03 1.92
C ASN A 461 -20.55 -4.03 2.57
N GLY A 462 -20.11 -3.42 3.68
CA GLY A 462 -20.88 -2.45 4.45
C GLY A 462 -22.09 -2.99 5.22
N TYR A 463 -22.25 -4.31 5.37
CA TYR A 463 -23.37 -4.90 6.10
C TYR A 463 -22.99 -6.17 6.85
N VAL A 464 -23.37 -6.23 8.13
CA VAL A 464 -23.24 -7.43 8.98
C VAL A 464 -24.59 -7.70 9.64
N SER A 465 -25.03 -8.95 9.64
CA SER A 465 -26.25 -9.40 10.32
C SER A 465 -25.94 -10.68 11.08
N ILE A 466 -26.29 -10.70 12.37
CA ILE A 466 -25.99 -11.80 13.28
C ILE A 466 -27.24 -12.07 14.11
N ASN A 467 -27.64 -13.33 14.19
CA ASN A 467 -28.74 -13.77 15.06
C ASN A 467 -28.21 -14.75 16.10
N ILE A 468 -28.48 -14.45 17.37
CA ILE A 468 -28.15 -15.29 18.53
C ILE A 468 -29.47 -15.58 19.25
N GLN A 469 -29.79 -16.84 19.56
CA GLN A 469 -31.08 -17.20 20.18
C GLN A 469 -31.01 -17.54 21.67
N ALA A 470 -29.82 -17.87 22.18
CA ALA A 470 -29.64 -18.42 23.51
C ALA A 470 -28.51 -17.71 24.27
N ALA A 471 -28.55 -16.38 24.34
CA ALA A 471 -27.61 -15.60 25.15
C ALA A 471 -28.01 -15.62 26.63
N ASP A 472 -27.03 -15.76 27.51
CA ASP A 472 -27.14 -15.68 28.95
C ASP A 472 -26.79 -14.26 29.44
N GLU A 473 -27.18 -13.94 30.68
CA GLU A 473 -26.91 -12.62 31.25
C GLU A 473 -25.41 -12.40 31.45
N GLY A 474 -24.91 -11.23 31.01
CA GLY A 474 -23.48 -10.88 31.11
C GLY A 474 -22.62 -11.39 29.95
N GLU A 475 -23.21 -12.07 28.97
CA GLU A 475 -22.51 -12.46 27.74
C GLU A 475 -22.31 -11.28 26.78
N ASN A 476 -21.23 -11.37 26.00
CA ASN A 476 -20.95 -10.44 24.92
C ASN A 476 -20.72 -11.23 23.63
N LEU A 477 -20.97 -10.59 22.50
CA LEU A 477 -20.61 -11.07 21.18
C LEU A 477 -19.26 -10.49 20.80
N TYR A 478 -18.24 -11.34 20.75
CA TYR A 478 -17.01 -11.01 20.04
C TYR A 478 -17.29 -11.00 18.54
N LEU A 479 -16.80 -9.96 17.86
CA LEU A 479 -16.94 -9.82 16.42
C LEU A 479 -15.63 -9.33 15.82
N SER A 480 -15.05 -10.15 14.95
CA SER A 480 -13.80 -9.89 14.24
C SER A 480 -13.99 -8.91 13.07
N VAL A 481 -14.62 -7.76 13.34
CA VAL A 481 -14.77 -6.63 12.42
C VAL A 481 -14.05 -5.45 13.06
N PRO A 482 -13.08 -4.83 12.37
CA PRO A 482 -12.45 -3.62 12.89
C PRO A 482 -13.45 -2.47 13.02
N GLN A 483 -13.28 -1.68 14.08
CA GLN A 483 -14.01 -0.45 14.30
C GLN A 483 -13.75 0.50 13.13
N SER A 484 -14.81 1.22 12.75
CA SER A 484 -14.73 2.40 11.92
C SER A 484 -15.87 3.33 12.29
N ASP A 485 -15.64 4.65 12.22
CA ASP A 485 -16.64 5.66 12.55
C ASP A 485 -17.87 5.63 11.62
N GLY A 486 -17.77 4.93 10.49
CA GLY A 486 -18.89 4.72 9.57
C GLY A 486 -19.88 3.63 9.99
N TRP A 487 -19.56 2.79 10.99
CA TRP A 487 -20.47 1.73 11.43
C TRP A 487 -21.64 2.26 12.26
N LEU A 488 -22.86 1.90 11.85
CA LEU A 488 -24.06 2.02 12.67
C LEU A 488 -24.45 0.63 13.16
N ILE A 489 -24.52 0.45 14.48
CA ILE A 489 -24.83 -0.84 15.12
C ILE A 489 -26.19 -0.75 15.79
N THR A 490 -27.02 -1.77 15.57
CA THR A 490 -28.30 -1.94 16.25
C THR A 490 -28.43 -3.34 16.83
N GLU A 491 -28.96 -3.43 18.04
CA GLU A 491 -29.36 -4.66 18.73
C GLU A 491 -30.88 -4.62 18.91
N ASN A 492 -31.59 -5.65 18.42
CA ASN A 492 -33.04 -5.76 18.53
C ASN A 492 -33.79 -4.50 17.99
N GLY A 493 -33.20 -3.83 16.99
CA GLY A 493 -33.70 -2.59 16.39
C GLY A 493 -33.31 -1.30 17.11
N ASN A 494 -32.75 -1.38 18.32
CA ASN A 494 -32.27 -0.24 19.08
C ASN A 494 -30.81 0.06 18.77
N ARG A 495 -30.45 1.33 18.66
CA ARG A 495 -29.05 1.73 18.41
C ARG A 495 -28.22 1.54 19.67
N ILE A 496 -27.06 0.91 19.53
CA ILE A 496 -26.09 0.71 20.62
C ILE A 496 -24.73 1.33 20.28
N GLU A 497 -23.96 1.68 21.31
CA GLU A 497 -22.52 1.95 21.17
C GLU A 497 -21.77 0.63 21.32
N GLY A 498 -20.97 0.27 20.32
CA GLY A 498 -20.19 -0.96 20.37
C GLY A 498 -19.00 -0.79 21.31
N LYS A 499 -18.91 -1.62 22.37
CA LYS A 499 -17.67 -1.72 23.13
C LYS A 499 -16.61 -2.38 22.27
N LEU A 500 -15.35 -2.08 22.56
CA LEU A 500 -14.22 -2.60 21.83
C LEU A 500 -13.38 -3.52 22.70
N ILE A 501 -12.77 -4.51 22.05
CA ILE A 501 -11.70 -5.32 22.61
C ILE A 501 -10.44 -5.12 21.78
N GLY A 502 -9.32 -4.92 22.47
CA GLY A 502 -8.03 -4.55 21.85
C GLY A 502 -8.07 -3.20 21.13
N ASP A 503 -8.96 -2.29 21.55
CA ASP A 503 -9.19 -0.96 20.97
C ASP A 503 -9.49 -0.96 19.46
N CYS A 504 -9.91 -2.10 18.91
CA CYS A 504 -10.06 -2.29 17.47
C CYS A 504 -11.25 -3.19 17.09
N LEU A 505 -11.42 -4.35 17.72
CA LEU A 505 -12.51 -5.28 17.39
C LEU A 505 -13.73 -5.04 18.28
N TYR A 506 -14.90 -5.53 17.89
CA TYR A 506 -16.12 -5.33 18.66
C TYR A 506 -16.32 -6.42 19.71
N SER A 507 -16.77 -5.97 20.89
CA SER A 507 -17.39 -6.78 21.93
C SER A 507 -18.76 -6.15 22.22
N LEU A 508 -19.84 -6.78 21.76
CA LEU A 508 -21.18 -6.21 21.87
C LEU A 508 -21.92 -6.90 23.02
N PRO A 509 -22.39 -6.17 24.05
CA PRO A 509 -23.18 -6.80 25.10
C PRO A 509 -24.43 -7.44 24.50
N LEU A 510 -24.87 -8.58 25.05
CA LEU A 510 -26.07 -9.29 24.61
C LEU A 510 -27.16 -9.21 25.67
N GLU A 511 -28.40 -9.00 25.24
CA GLU A 511 -29.56 -9.20 26.10
C GLU A 511 -29.80 -10.70 26.34
N LYS A 512 -30.39 -11.07 27.48
CA LYS A 512 -30.74 -12.46 27.75
C LYS A 512 -31.77 -12.97 26.72
N GLY A 513 -31.50 -14.11 26.10
CA GLY A 513 -32.36 -14.74 25.10
C GLY A 513 -31.93 -14.43 23.67
N SER A 514 -32.84 -13.90 22.86
CA SER A 514 -32.61 -13.68 21.44
C SER A 514 -32.14 -12.26 21.14
N ASN A 515 -31.06 -12.16 20.35
CA ASN A 515 -30.45 -10.93 19.90
C ASN A 515 -30.33 -10.92 18.38
N GLU A 516 -30.81 -9.84 17.77
CA GLU A 516 -30.55 -9.51 16.37
C GLU A 516 -29.59 -8.32 16.30
N ILE A 517 -28.34 -8.59 15.95
CA ILE A 517 -27.32 -7.57 15.71
C ILE A 517 -27.25 -7.26 14.23
N LYS A 518 -27.39 -5.98 13.88
CA LYS A 518 -27.19 -5.46 12.53
C LYS A 518 -26.17 -4.33 12.55
N MET A 519 -25.19 -4.41 11.65
CA MET A 519 -24.25 -3.32 11.39
C MET A 519 -24.39 -2.86 9.96
N THR A 520 -24.53 -1.55 9.76
CA THR A 520 -24.58 -0.94 8.43
C THR A 520 -23.53 0.16 8.34
N TYR A 521 -22.68 0.08 7.33
CA TYR A 521 -21.64 1.07 7.10
C TYR A 521 -22.16 2.26 6.29
N LYS A 522 -21.82 3.47 6.71
CA LYS A 522 -22.05 4.71 5.98
C LYS A 522 -20.72 5.45 5.88
N LEU A 523 -20.30 5.74 4.65
CA LEU A 523 -19.07 6.49 4.42
C LEU A 523 -19.14 7.88 5.06
N PRO A 524 -18.29 8.17 6.07
CA PRO A 524 -18.26 9.48 6.70
C PRO A 524 -18.00 10.58 5.67
N GLY A 525 -18.75 11.69 5.76
CA GLY A 525 -18.57 12.81 4.84
C GLY A 525 -19.21 12.66 3.44
N LEU A 526 -19.79 11.51 3.09
CA LEU A 526 -20.39 11.31 1.77
C LEU A 526 -21.52 12.31 1.47
N ARG A 527 -22.46 12.49 2.40
CA ARG A 527 -23.59 13.43 2.25
C ARG A 527 -23.13 14.88 2.10
N PRO A 528 -22.31 15.47 3.01
CA PRO A 528 -21.83 16.83 2.82
C PRO A 528 -20.96 16.96 1.56
N GLY A 529 -20.18 15.93 1.20
CA GLY A 529 -19.42 15.91 -0.05
C GLY A 529 -20.32 16.06 -1.28
N ILE A 530 -21.38 15.26 -1.38
CA ILE A 530 -22.38 15.36 -2.47
C ILE A 530 -23.00 16.76 -2.53
N LEU A 531 -23.39 17.32 -1.38
CA LEU A 531 -24.01 18.65 -1.33
C LEU A 531 -23.06 19.75 -1.80
N ILE A 532 -21.79 19.72 -1.37
CA ILE A 532 -20.77 20.69 -1.79
C ILE A 532 -20.49 20.55 -3.28
N SER A 533 -20.35 19.32 -3.79
CA SER A 533 -20.15 19.08 -5.23
C SER A 533 -21.34 19.57 -6.07
N ALA A 534 -22.57 19.32 -5.64
CA ALA A 534 -23.77 19.79 -6.32
C ALA A 534 -23.86 21.32 -6.33
N ALA A 535 -23.56 21.97 -5.20
CA ALA A 535 -23.50 23.43 -5.10
C ALA A 535 -22.43 24.02 -6.03
N ALA A 536 -21.24 23.42 -6.08
CA ALA A 536 -20.17 23.85 -6.98
C ALA A 536 -20.57 23.71 -8.46
N MET A 537 -21.18 22.59 -8.86
CA MET A 537 -21.69 22.41 -10.22
C MET A 537 -22.77 23.43 -10.58
N PHE A 538 -23.67 23.73 -9.64
CA PHE A 538 -24.71 24.74 -9.84
C PHE A 538 -24.11 26.14 -10.06
N LEU A 539 -23.09 26.52 -9.30
CA LEU A 539 -22.38 27.79 -9.49
C LEU A 539 -21.66 27.87 -10.84
N ILE A 540 -21.00 26.79 -11.27
CA ILE A 540 -20.37 26.70 -12.59
C ILE A 540 -21.42 26.86 -13.70
N MET A 541 -22.57 26.20 -13.56
CA MET A 541 -23.67 26.30 -14.53
C MET A 541 -24.22 27.73 -14.61
N ILE A 542 -24.41 28.41 -13.47
CA ILE A 542 -24.78 29.83 -13.44
C ILE A 542 -23.76 30.66 -14.22
N ASN A 543 -22.46 30.47 -13.96
CA ASN A 543 -21.41 31.24 -14.62
C ASN A 543 -21.44 31.09 -16.16
N ILE A 544 -21.56 29.84 -16.64
CA ILE A 544 -21.67 29.55 -18.08
C ILE A 544 -22.91 30.21 -18.69
N LEU A 545 -24.05 30.16 -18.01
CA LEU A 545 -25.29 30.77 -18.48
C LEU A 545 -25.19 32.30 -18.50
N THR A 546 -24.55 32.91 -17.51
CA THR A 546 -24.31 34.36 -17.48
C THR A 546 -23.34 34.81 -18.57
N GLU A 547 -22.26 34.07 -18.83
CA GLU A 547 -21.33 34.39 -19.92
C GLU A 547 -21.99 34.26 -21.31
N LYS A 548 -22.83 33.23 -21.52
CA LYS A 548 -23.60 33.09 -22.77
C LYS A 548 -24.55 34.27 -22.96
N ARG A 549 -25.25 34.69 -21.91
CA ARG A 549 -26.12 35.88 -21.97
C ARG A 549 -25.33 37.16 -22.25
N HIS A 550 -24.16 37.32 -21.64
CA HIS A 550 -23.31 38.49 -21.85
C HIS A 550 -22.74 38.55 -23.27
N LYS A 551 -22.35 37.40 -23.87
CA LYS A 551 -21.92 37.32 -25.27
C LYS A 551 -23.06 37.61 -26.24
N VAL A 552 -24.28 37.11 -25.98
CA VAL A 552 -25.46 37.41 -26.81
C VAL A 552 -25.87 38.88 -26.70
N ALA A 553 -25.71 39.50 -25.53
CA ALA A 553 -25.99 40.93 -25.32
C ALA A 553 -24.94 41.88 -25.93
N VAL A 554 -23.71 41.41 -26.16
CA VAL A 554 -22.64 42.19 -26.84
C VAL A 554 -22.69 42.03 -28.38
N LEU A 555 -23.36 40.99 -28.88
CA LEU A 555 -23.57 40.72 -30.30
C LEU A 555 -24.87 41.33 -30.85
N LYS A 556 -25.76 41.82 -29.98
CA LYS A 556 -26.90 42.68 -30.33
C LYS A 556 -26.50 44.13 -30.09
#